data_AF-A0A158HAA6-F1
#
_entry.id   AF-A0A158HAA6-F1
#
_cell.length_a   1.000
_cell.length_b   1.000
_cell.length_c   1.000
_cell.angle_alpha   90.00
_cell.angle_beta   90.00
_cell.angle_gamma   90.00
#
_symmetry.space_group_name_H-M   'P 1'
#
loop_
_entity.id
_entity.type
_entity.pdbx_description
1 polymer ?
#
loop_
_entity_poly.entity_id
_entity_poly.type
_entity_poly.pdbx_seq_one_letter_code
_entity_poly.pdbx_strand_id
1 'polypeptide(L)'
;MVRKNGIDPVELGIALIEEQLLALVLYASTVGTWIDKDKNPPDLAAANTLLRRKRSRAEPQTHVEDGTPGVEGEALGLAQSSAAFHQDPQRLSVVLRVAGTNAILAVADFFEAHDLSELRTPEVQFLMRIRDAATSGNTFRIEAAERIPVASFNGLTVTEKLNGSPLFDDGVTPGFVEFGDVAALLRYLVDHLRGAQTLISAGDAG
;
A
#
# COMPACT_ATOMS: atom_id res chain seq x y z
N MET A 1 -25.69 -4.93 -21.55
CA MET A 1 -25.81 -4.52 -20.12
C MET A 1 -25.93 -3.01 -20.09
N VAL A 2 -26.97 -2.45 -19.48
CA VAL A 2 -27.26 -1.01 -19.53
C VAL A 2 -26.21 -0.25 -18.72
N ARG A 3 -25.37 0.58 -19.36
CA ARG A 3 -24.49 1.56 -18.69
C ARG A 3 -25.37 2.58 -17.95
N LYS A 4 -25.54 2.38 -16.65
CA LYS A 4 -26.24 3.30 -15.74
C LYS A 4 -25.20 4.30 -15.24
N ASN A 5 -25.22 5.54 -15.74
CA ASN A 5 -24.52 6.76 -15.25
C ASN A 5 -23.56 6.60 -14.04
N GLY A 6 -22.53 5.79 -14.18
CA GLY A 6 -21.61 5.41 -13.13
C GLY A 6 -20.26 5.16 -13.76
N ILE A 7 -19.21 5.66 -13.13
CA ILE A 7 -17.84 5.54 -13.62
C ILE A 7 -17.50 4.05 -13.71
N ASP A 8 -16.86 3.63 -14.80
CA ASP A 8 -16.46 2.25 -15.05
C ASP A 8 -15.52 1.77 -13.93
N PRO A 9 -15.85 0.69 -13.17
CA PRO A 9 -14.98 0.17 -12.12
C PRO A 9 -13.57 -0.18 -12.60
N VAL A 10 -13.42 -0.56 -13.88
CA VAL A 10 -12.10 -0.81 -14.48
C VAL A 10 -11.31 0.49 -14.61
N GLU A 11 -11.94 1.57 -15.07
CA GLU A 11 -11.31 2.90 -15.18
C GLU A 11 -10.93 3.46 -13.81
N LEU A 12 -11.83 3.33 -12.82
CA LEU A 12 -11.54 3.69 -11.42
C LEU A 12 -10.40 2.86 -10.83
N GLY A 13 -10.38 1.55 -11.10
CA GLY A 13 -9.32 0.66 -10.64
C GLY A 13 -7.96 1.04 -11.22
N ILE A 14 -7.89 1.35 -12.51
CA ILE A 14 -6.68 1.86 -13.15
C ILE A 14 -6.20 3.14 -12.47
N ALA A 15 -7.09 4.13 -12.29
CA ALA A 15 -6.75 5.40 -11.67
C ALA A 15 -6.22 5.20 -10.24
N LEU A 16 -6.91 4.41 -9.42
CA LEU A 16 -6.49 4.08 -8.06
C LEU A 16 -5.09 3.45 -8.04
N ILE A 17 -4.84 2.44 -8.89
CA ILE A 17 -3.55 1.77 -8.90
C ILE A 17 -2.43 2.73 -9.36
N GLU A 18 -2.69 3.60 -10.34
CA GLU A 18 -1.73 4.61 -10.78
C GLU A 18 -1.41 5.64 -9.68
N GLU A 19 -2.41 6.04 -8.90
CA GLU A 19 -2.20 6.89 -7.72
C GLU A 19 -1.35 6.19 -6.65
N GLN A 20 -1.61 4.90 -6.37
CA GLN A 20 -0.79 4.12 -5.45
C GLN A 20 0.65 3.96 -5.96
N LEU A 21 0.84 3.70 -7.26
CA LEU A 21 2.17 3.63 -7.87
C LEU A 21 2.94 4.95 -7.72
N LEU A 22 2.28 6.09 -7.99
CA LEU A 22 2.89 7.40 -7.79
C LEU A 22 3.28 7.61 -6.32
N ALA A 23 2.40 7.26 -5.38
CA ALA A 23 2.67 7.37 -3.95
C ALA A 23 3.88 6.51 -3.54
N LEU A 24 3.96 5.26 -4.01
CA LEU A 24 5.10 4.36 -3.75
C LEU A 24 6.41 4.92 -4.32
N VAL A 25 6.40 5.48 -5.54
CA VAL A 25 7.60 6.09 -6.15
C VAL A 25 8.06 7.32 -5.37
N LEU A 26 7.14 8.21 -5.00
CA LEU A 26 7.46 9.39 -4.19
C LEU A 26 7.99 9.00 -2.81
N TYR A 27 7.39 7.98 -2.20
CA TYR A 27 7.83 7.44 -0.91
C TYR A 27 9.23 6.85 -1.00
N ALA A 28 9.48 5.95 -1.96
CA ALA A 28 10.79 5.35 -2.18
C ALA A 28 11.86 6.40 -2.52
N SER A 29 11.52 7.41 -3.32
CA SER A 29 12.45 8.52 -3.61
C SER A 29 12.81 9.29 -2.34
N THR A 30 11.81 9.60 -1.51
CA THR A 30 12.02 10.30 -0.23
C THR A 30 12.90 9.48 0.71
N VAL A 31 12.58 8.20 0.90
CA VAL A 31 13.37 7.29 1.74
C VAL A 31 14.79 7.11 1.18
N GLY A 32 14.94 6.98 -0.14
CA GLY A 32 16.23 6.91 -0.82
C GLY A 32 17.10 8.14 -0.55
N THR A 33 16.51 9.35 -0.54
CA THR A 33 17.26 10.55 -0.17
C THR A 33 17.78 10.56 1.27
N TRP A 34 17.16 9.79 2.18
CA TRP A 34 17.63 9.63 3.56
C TRP A 34 18.75 8.59 3.69
N ILE A 35 18.86 7.67 2.73
CA ILE A 35 19.93 6.67 2.70
C ILE A 35 21.24 7.30 2.19
N ASP A 36 21.18 8.10 1.13
CA ASP A 36 22.35 8.50 0.33
C ASP A 36 23.06 9.81 0.76
N LYS A 37 22.47 10.64 1.65
CA LYS A 37 23.04 11.96 1.97
C LYS A 37 23.32 12.18 3.45
N ASP A 38 24.45 12.83 3.71
CA ASP A 38 24.84 13.45 4.98
C ASP A 38 23.64 14.04 5.71
N LYS A 39 23.07 13.28 6.67
CA LYS A 39 22.32 13.62 7.90
C LYS A 39 21.39 14.85 7.91
N ASN A 40 21.09 15.45 6.77
CA ASN A 40 20.28 16.65 6.69
C ASN A 40 18.83 16.17 6.84
N PRO A 41 18.16 16.57 7.93
CA PRO A 41 16.79 16.15 8.16
C PRO A 41 15.92 16.65 7.00
N PRO A 42 14.84 15.92 6.66
CA PRO A 42 13.85 16.37 5.69
C PRO A 42 13.38 17.80 6.00
N ASP A 43 12.98 18.56 4.97
CA ASP A 43 12.44 19.92 5.16
C ASP A 43 11.14 19.88 5.98
N LEU A 44 11.29 20.04 7.30
CA LEU A 44 10.20 19.96 8.26
C LEU A 44 9.22 21.12 8.10
N ALA A 45 9.66 22.26 7.55
CA ALA A 45 8.81 23.43 7.34
C ALA A 45 7.83 23.21 6.17
N ALA A 46 8.31 22.60 5.09
CA ALA A 46 7.46 22.18 3.97
C ALA A 46 6.42 21.13 4.44
N ALA A 47 6.87 20.11 5.20
CA ALA A 47 5.97 19.08 5.73
C ALA A 47 4.90 19.66 6.66
N ASN A 48 5.27 20.60 7.54
CA ASN A 48 4.34 21.27 8.47
C ASN A 48 3.20 22.00 7.76
N THR A 49 3.46 22.58 6.58
CA THR A 49 2.43 23.27 5.81
C THR A 49 1.38 22.30 5.29
N LEU A 50 1.82 21.11 4.83
CA LEU A 50 0.93 20.05 4.34
C LEU A 50 0.18 19.33 5.47
N LEU A 51 0.81 19.19 6.64
CA LEU A 51 0.23 18.53 7.83
C LEU A 51 -0.61 19.47 8.70
N ARG A 52 -0.79 20.73 8.28
CA ARG A 52 -1.54 21.72 9.05
C ARG A 52 -3.01 21.29 9.16
N ARG A 53 -3.42 20.97 10.39
CA ARG A 53 -4.81 20.63 10.70
C ARG A 53 -5.70 21.87 10.60
N LYS A 54 -6.82 21.75 9.88
CA LYS A 54 -7.90 22.73 9.95
C LYS A 54 -8.53 22.63 11.33
N ARG A 55 -8.39 23.66 12.17
CA ARG A 55 -9.10 23.71 13.46
C ARG A 55 -10.58 23.93 13.18
N SER A 56 -11.43 22.98 13.57
CA SER A 56 -12.86 23.25 13.72
C SER A 56 -13.03 24.30 14.83
N ARG A 57 -13.85 25.31 14.59
CA ARG A 57 -14.24 26.27 15.63
C ARG A 57 -15.04 25.47 16.65
N ALA A 58 -14.42 25.09 17.76
CA ALA A 58 -15.09 24.34 18.80
C ALA A 58 -16.31 25.15 19.29
N GLU A 59 -17.50 24.58 19.16
CA GLU A 59 -18.60 24.98 20.03
C GLU A 59 -18.23 24.64 21.48
N PRO A 60 -18.71 25.38 22.49
CA PRO A 60 -18.11 25.42 23.82
C PRO A 60 -18.30 24.15 24.68
N GLN A 61 -18.65 23.00 24.12
CA GLN A 61 -19.19 21.85 24.88
C GLN A 61 -18.63 20.47 24.50
N THR A 62 -17.37 20.36 24.09
CA THR A 62 -16.73 19.04 23.98
C THR A 62 -15.32 19.06 24.56
N HIS A 63 -15.13 18.21 25.58
CA HIS A 63 -13.89 17.85 26.27
C HIS A 63 -12.64 18.66 25.92
N VAL A 64 -12.30 19.61 26.80
CA VAL A 64 -10.94 20.13 26.91
C VAL A 64 -10.13 19.02 27.57
N GLU A 65 -9.33 18.28 26.79
CA GLU A 65 -8.18 17.58 27.35
C GLU A 65 -7.25 18.65 27.91
N ASP A 66 -7.24 18.76 29.24
CA ASP A 66 -6.34 19.61 30.00
C ASP A 66 -4.94 18.99 29.89
N GLY A 67 -4.17 19.40 28.88
CA GLY A 67 -2.91 18.75 28.55
C GLY A 67 -2.15 19.38 27.40
N THR A 68 -1.53 20.53 27.68
CA THR A 68 -0.55 21.25 26.84
C THR A 68 -1.14 22.06 25.67
N PRO A 69 -0.93 23.39 25.59
CA PRO A 69 -1.12 24.13 24.36
C PRO A 69 -0.22 23.50 23.31
N GLY A 70 -0.80 22.83 22.32
CA GLY A 70 -0.03 22.19 21.25
C GLY A 70 0.84 23.24 20.58
N VAL A 71 2.15 23.14 20.82
CA VAL A 71 3.18 23.97 20.20
C VAL A 71 2.92 23.96 18.70
N GLU A 72 2.73 25.13 18.11
CA GLU A 72 2.66 25.24 16.66
C GLU A 72 3.91 24.60 16.06
N GLY A 73 3.74 23.55 15.24
CA GLY A 73 4.78 23.12 14.32
C GLY A 73 5.86 22.18 14.84
N GLU A 74 5.74 21.56 16.02
CA GLU A 74 6.47 20.29 16.23
C GLU A 74 5.82 19.22 15.36
N ALA A 75 6.31 19.14 14.12
CA ALA A 75 5.85 18.27 13.05
C ALA A 75 5.81 16.80 13.49
N LEU A 76 4.76 16.30 14.15
CA LEU A 76 4.57 14.87 14.45
C LEU A 76 5.84 14.11 14.95
N GLY A 77 6.76 14.76 15.67
CA GLY A 77 8.04 14.15 16.05
C GLY A 77 8.99 13.80 14.88
N LEU A 78 8.84 14.38 13.68
CA LEU A 78 9.54 14.02 12.45
C LEU A 78 11.07 14.13 12.55
N ALA A 79 11.59 15.09 13.32
CA ALA A 79 13.02 15.18 13.63
C ALA A 79 13.51 13.97 14.44
N GLN A 80 12.70 13.50 15.39
CA GLN A 80 12.99 12.31 16.22
C GLN A 80 12.84 11.03 15.38
N SER A 81 11.83 10.96 14.50
CA SER A 81 11.67 9.87 13.54
C SER A 81 12.84 9.78 12.56
N SER A 82 13.33 10.92 12.06
CA SER A 82 14.51 10.98 11.19
C SER A 82 15.78 10.55 11.94
N ALA A 83 15.97 10.96 13.19
CA ALA A 83 17.12 10.51 13.99
C ALA A 83 17.06 9.01 14.27
N ALA A 84 15.88 8.49 14.63
CA ALA A 84 15.67 7.06 14.86
C ALA A 84 15.90 6.22 13.60
N PHE A 85 15.52 6.71 12.43
CA PHE A 85 15.74 6.04 11.14
C PHE A 85 17.23 5.73 10.89
N HIS A 86 18.12 6.65 11.22
CA HIS A 86 19.57 6.47 11.00
C HIS A 86 20.25 5.64 12.10
N GLN A 87 19.63 5.49 13.27
CA GLN A 87 20.20 4.77 14.41
C GLN A 87 19.83 3.28 14.42
N ASP A 88 18.77 2.91 13.70
CA ASP A 88 18.22 1.57 13.70
C ASP A 88 18.18 1.03 12.25
N PRO A 89 19.07 0.08 11.90
CA PRO A 89 19.14 -0.47 10.55
C PRO A 89 17.85 -1.19 10.12
N GLN A 90 16.97 -1.58 11.05
CA GLN A 90 15.69 -2.23 10.76
C GLN A 90 14.60 -1.23 10.37
N ARG A 91 14.81 0.08 10.58
CA ARG A 91 13.80 1.11 10.27
C ARG A 91 13.49 1.21 8.80
N LEU A 92 14.45 0.94 7.93
CA LEU A 92 14.23 0.93 6.49
C LEU A 92 13.19 -0.12 6.09
N SER A 93 13.32 -1.35 6.58
CA SER A 93 12.35 -2.43 6.34
C SER A 93 10.96 -2.04 6.83
N VAL A 94 10.85 -1.47 8.03
CA VAL A 94 9.56 -1.04 8.61
C VAL A 94 8.88 0.04 7.76
N VAL A 95 9.64 1.05 7.36
CA VAL A 95 9.16 2.20 6.56
C VAL A 95 8.64 1.72 5.21
N LEU A 96 9.44 0.94 4.48
CA LEU A 96 9.02 0.37 3.19
C LEU A 96 7.82 -0.57 3.33
N ARG A 97 7.81 -1.42 4.36
CA ARG A 97 6.68 -2.31 4.66
C ARG A 97 5.38 -1.55 4.82
N VAL A 98 5.34 -0.47 5.59
CA VAL A 98 4.10 0.30 5.83
C VAL A 98 3.53 0.84 4.52
N ALA A 99 4.38 1.41 3.67
CA ALA A 99 3.93 1.92 2.37
C ALA A 99 3.45 0.79 1.45
N GLY A 100 4.19 -0.33 1.38
CA GLY A 100 3.80 -1.50 0.59
C GLY A 100 2.46 -2.11 1.07
N THR A 101 2.29 -2.30 2.38
CA THR A 101 1.04 -2.78 2.98
C THR A 101 -0.14 -1.88 2.65
N ASN A 102 0.00 -0.56 2.78
CA ASN A 102 -1.10 0.36 2.48
C ASN A 102 -1.54 0.28 1.02
N ALA A 103 -0.59 0.18 0.08
CA ALA A 103 -0.90 0.05 -1.33
C ALA A 103 -1.58 -1.29 -1.66
N ILE A 104 -1.12 -2.40 -1.06
CA ILE A 104 -1.77 -3.71 -1.17
C ILE A 104 -3.21 -3.63 -0.70
N LEU A 105 -3.45 -3.10 0.51
CA LEU A 105 -4.79 -3.03 1.09
C LEU A 105 -5.72 -2.17 0.24
N ALA A 106 -5.27 -0.97 -0.15
CA ALA A 106 -6.07 -0.07 -0.96
C ALA A 106 -6.54 -0.71 -2.28
N VAL A 107 -5.64 -1.39 -2.99
CA VAL A 107 -5.96 -2.02 -4.28
C VAL A 107 -6.76 -3.30 -4.11
N ALA A 108 -6.40 -4.17 -3.16
CA ALA A 108 -7.09 -5.43 -2.94
C ALA A 108 -8.52 -5.23 -2.41
N ASP A 109 -8.72 -4.28 -1.49
CA ASP A 109 -10.05 -3.94 -0.97
C ASP A 109 -10.92 -3.34 -2.09
N PHE A 110 -10.34 -2.54 -2.99
CA PHE A 110 -11.05 -2.05 -4.17
C PHE A 110 -11.44 -3.21 -5.10
N PHE A 111 -10.52 -4.14 -5.37
CA PHE A 111 -10.81 -5.31 -6.22
C PHE A 111 -11.93 -6.16 -5.64
N GLU A 112 -11.96 -6.36 -4.33
CA GLU A 112 -13.05 -7.07 -3.66
C GLU A 112 -14.37 -6.30 -3.71
N ALA A 113 -14.36 -5.00 -3.44
CA ALA A 113 -15.57 -4.17 -3.44
C ALA A 113 -16.24 -4.02 -4.82
N HIS A 114 -15.50 -4.31 -5.90
CA HIS A 114 -15.95 -4.17 -7.28
C HIS A 114 -15.97 -5.50 -8.06
N ASP A 115 -15.95 -6.64 -7.36
CA ASP A 115 -15.99 -8.00 -7.93
C ASP A 115 -14.85 -8.32 -8.92
N LEU A 116 -13.79 -7.51 -8.96
CA LEU A 116 -12.60 -7.77 -9.79
C LEU A 116 -11.75 -8.91 -9.23
N SER A 117 -11.90 -9.24 -7.94
CA SER A 117 -11.30 -10.42 -7.32
C SER A 117 -11.81 -11.74 -7.94
N GLU A 118 -12.96 -11.73 -8.62
CA GLU A 118 -13.55 -12.89 -9.29
C GLU A 118 -12.84 -13.27 -10.60
N LEU A 119 -11.95 -12.42 -11.14
CA LEU A 119 -11.21 -12.70 -12.36
C LEU A 119 -10.35 -13.96 -12.27
N ARG A 120 -10.08 -14.47 -11.04
CA ARG A 120 -9.40 -15.76 -10.74
C ARG A 120 -8.08 -15.98 -11.49
N THR A 121 -7.45 -14.92 -11.99
CA THR A 121 -6.11 -14.97 -12.56
C THR A 121 -5.09 -15.15 -11.44
N PRO A 122 -3.96 -15.82 -11.69
CA PRO A 122 -2.94 -16.07 -10.67
C PRO A 122 -2.48 -14.80 -9.93
N GLU A 123 -2.40 -13.67 -10.60
CA GLU A 123 -1.90 -12.42 -10.05
C GLU A 123 -2.95 -11.71 -9.18
N VAL A 124 -4.23 -11.81 -9.55
CA VAL A 124 -5.33 -11.32 -8.69
C VAL A 124 -5.43 -12.18 -7.45
N GLN A 125 -5.31 -13.51 -7.58
CA GLN A 125 -5.27 -14.39 -6.41
C GLN A 125 -4.02 -14.13 -5.55
N PHE A 126 -2.87 -13.84 -6.17
CA PHE A 126 -1.67 -13.42 -5.46
C PHE A 126 -1.91 -12.13 -4.64
N LEU A 127 -2.52 -11.11 -5.24
CA LEU A 127 -2.91 -9.86 -4.57
C LEU A 127 -3.81 -10.14 -3.35
N MET A 128 -4.84 -10.98 -3.50
CA MET A 128 -5.73 -11.31 -2.38
C MET A 128 -4.98 -12.03 -1.25
N ARG A 129 -4.05 -12.94 -1.58
CA ARG A 129 -3.27 -13.66 -0.56
C ARG A 129 -2.30 -12.76 0.21
N ILE A 130 -1.64 -11.83 -0.47
CA ILE A 130 -0.76 -10.88 0.22
C ILE A 130 -1.56 -9.85 1.03
N ARG A 131 -2.79 -9.51 0.62
CA ARG A 131 -3.74 -8.73 1.44
C ARG A 131 -4.10 -9.46 2.73
N ASP A 132 -4.42 -10.74 2.66
CA ASP A 132 -4.73 -11.54 3.86
C ASP A 132 -3.54 -11.58 4.83
N ALA A 133 -2.33 -11.78 4.32
CA ALA A 133 -1.12 -11.73 5.14
C ALA A 133 -0.87 -10.33 5.74
N ALA A 134 -1.16 -9.27 4.98
CA ALA A 134 -1.04 -7.89 5.43
C ALA A 134 -2.02 -7.56 6.57
N THR A 135 -3.29 -7.98 6.45
CA THR A 135 -4.30 -7.80 7.51
C THR A 135 -4.04 -8.71 8.72
N SER A 136 -3.34 -9.82 8.53
CA SER A 136 -2.89 -10.72 9.59
C SER A 136 -1.58 -10.30 10.26
N GLY A 137 -1.27 -9.00 10.27
CA GLY A 137 -0.10 -8.47 10.99
C GLY A 137 1.22 -8.83 10.31
N ASN A 138 1.27 -8.84 8.97
CA ASN A 138 2.45 -9.16 8.17
C ASN A 138 2.85 -10.65 8.21
N THR A 139 1.89 -11.56 8.38
CA THR A 139 2.17 -13.01 8.48
C THR A 139 1.15 -13.79 7.68
N PHE A 140 1.62 -14.74 6.86
CA PHE A 140 0.72 -15.66 6.17
C PHE A 140 0.02 -16.59 7.16
N ARG A 141 -1.30 -16.72 7.01
CA ARG A 141 -2.12 -17.73 7.69
C ARG A 141 -2.76 -18.60 6.63
N ILE A 142 -2.24 -19.81 6.47
CA ILE A 142 -2.66 -20.77 5.44
C ILE A 142 -2.87 -22.11 6.11
N GLU A 143 -4.10 -22.61 6.08
CA GLU A 143 -4.44 -23.90 6.70
C GLU A 143 -3.95 -25.06 5.81
N ALA A 144 -3.42 -26.13 6.41
CA ALA A 144 -2.81 -27.26 5.68
C ALA A 144 -3.79 -28.05 4.78
N ALA A 145 -5.10 -27.85 4.93
CA ALA A 145 -6.13 -28.46 4.09
C ALA A 145 -6.81 -27.44 3.15
N GLU A 146 -6.33 -26.20 3.15
CA GLU A 146 -6.92 -25.15 2.32
C GLU A 146 -6.58 -25.39 0.84
N ARG A 147 -7.61 -25.49 0.00
CA ARG A 147 -7.39 -25.51 -1.45
C ARG A 147 -7.06 -24.10 -1.91
N ILE A 148 -5.77 -23.82 -2.10
CA ILE A 148 -5.27 -22.53 -2.59
C ILE A 148 -5.46 -22.50 -4.11
N PRO A 149 -6.26 -21.56 -4.69
CA PRO A 149 -6.17 -21.24 -6.11
C PRO A 149 -4.73 -20.89 -6.47
N VAL A 150 -4.32 -21.12 -7.72
CA VAL A 150 -2.97 -20.70 -8.15
C VAL A 150 -2.83 -19.20 -7.89
N ALA A 151 -1.88 -18.83 -7.05
CA ALA A 151 -1.62 -17.47 -6.60
C ALA A 151 -0.13 -17.20 -6.78
N SER A 152 0.23 -16.63 -7.93
CA SER A 152 1.63 -16.45 -8.31
C SER A 152 1.84 -15.19 -9.12
N PHE A 153 2.97 -14.53 -8.89
CA PHE A 153 3.41 -13.36 -9.65
C PHE A 153 4.94 -13.31 -9.70
N ASN A 154 5.52 -13.08 -10.89
CA ASN A 154 6.95 -12.88 -11.08
C ASN A 154 7.86 -13.94 -10.41
N GLY A 155 7.46 -15.23 -10.47
CA GLY A 155 8.20 -16.33 -9.84
C GLY A 155 7.92 -16.55 -8.35
N LEU A 156 7.24 -15.61 -7.68
CA LEU A 156 6.72 -15.78 -6.33
C LEU A 156 5.42 -16.60 -6.39
N THR A 157 5.32 -17.65 -5.58
CA THR A 157 4.12 -18.50 -5.51
C THR A 157 3.71 -18.67 -4.06
N VAL A 158 2.45 -18.35 -3.75
CA VAL A 158 1.89 -18.57 -2.42
C VAL A 158 1.54 -20.05 -2.28
N THR A 159 2.15 -20.70 -1.29
CA THR A 159 1.91 -22.12 -0.97
C THR A 159 1.75 -22.27 0.54
N GLU A 160 1.22 -23.42 0.99
CA GLU A 160 1.10 -23.76 2.41
C GLU A 160 2.41 -23.65 3.21
N LYS A 161 3.57 -23.76 2.54
CA LYS A 161 4.88 -23.64 3.16
C LYS A 161 5.18 -22.24 3.71
N LEU A 162 4.42 -21.24 3.26
CA LEU A 162 4.52 -19.88 3.78
C LEU A 162 3.75 -19.69 5.09
N ASN A 163 2.98 -20.68 5.57
CA ASN A 163 2.22 -20.50 6.81
C ASN A 163 3.14 -20.10 7.99
N GLY A 164 2.84 -18.98 8.63
CA GLY A 164 3.66 -18.39 9.69
C GLY A 164 4.86 -17.57 9.20
N SER A 165 5.17 -17.55 7.91
CA SER A 165 6.26 -16.73 7.37
C SER A 165 5.82 -15.26 7.20
N PRO A 166 6.75 -14.31 7.30
CA PRO A 166 6.42 -12.91 7.15
C PRO A 166 6.16 -12.54 5.68
N LEU A 167 5.22 -11.62 5.46
CA LEU A 167 4.95 -11.07 4.13
C LEU A 167 6.12 -10.18 3.68
N PHE A 168 6.40 -9.11 4.43
CA PHE A 168 7.57 -8.26 4.26
C PHE A 168 8.61 -8.55 5.34
N ASP A 169 9.85 -8.19 5.06
CA ASP A 169 10.95 -8.20 6.03
C ASP A 169 10.58 -7.43 7.31
N ASP A 170 10.88 -8.02 8.47
CA ASP A 170 10.62 -7.44 9.79
C ASP A 170 11.88 -6.93 10.52
N GLY A 171 13.01 -6.88 9.81
CA GLY A 171 14.34 -6.52 10.30
C GLY A 171 15.14 -7.70 10.85
N VAL A 172 14.53 -8.88 10.99
CA VAL A 172 15.16 -10.10 11.52
C VAL A 172 14.99 -11.27 10.56
N THR A 173 13.77 -11.45 10.05
CA THR A 173 13.36 -12.53 9.16
C THR A 173 13.11 -11.96 7.77
N PRO A 174 13.74 -12.51 6.71
CA PRO A 174 13.46 -12.10 5.35
C PRO A 174 11.99 -12.26 5.00
N GLY A 175 11.43 -11.26 4.33
CA GLY A 175 10.06 -11.29 3.81
C GLY A 175 9.90 -12.19 2.59
N PHE A 176 8.67 -12.60 2.31
CA PHE A 176 8.30 -13.27 1.07
C PHE A 176 8.28 -12.32 -0.14
N VAL A 177 7.91 -11.05 0.06
CA VAL A 177 7.91 -9.99 -0.97
C VAL A 177 8.81 -8.84 -0.57
N GLU A 178 9.42 -8.21 -1.56
CA GLU A 178 10.09 -6.93 -1.43
C GLU A 178 9.15 -5.77 -1.80
N PHE A 179 9.53 -4.55 -1.41
CA PHE A 179 8.80 -3.34 -1.80
C PHE A 179 8.67 -3.20 -3.33
N GLY A 180 9.70 -3.59 -4.07
CA GLY A 180 9.70 -3.56 -5.54
C GLY A 180 8.69 -4.53 -6.17
N ASP A 181 8.46 -5.69 -5.54
CA ASP A 181 7.49 -6.68 -6.03
C ASP A 181 6.06 -6.13 -6.00
N VAL A 182 5.74 -5.33 -4.97
CA VAL A 182 4.43 -4.66 -4.88
C VAL A 182 4.26 -3.68 -6.03
N ALA A 183 5.24 -2.81 -6.27
CA ALA A 183 5.18 -1.86 -7.38
C ALA A 183 5.08 -2.56 -8.75
N ALA A 184 5.80 -3.67 -8.92
CA ALA A 184 5.73 -4.48 -10.14
C ALA A 184 4.34 -5.12 -10.32
N LEU A 185 3.76 -5.68 -9.25
CA LEU A 185 2.41 -6.25 -9.27
C LEU A 185 1.37 -5.19 -9.65
N LEU A 186 1.42 -4.02 -9.02
CA LEU A 186 0.50 -2.92 -9.31
C LEU A 186 0.61 -2.47 -10.77
N ARG A 187 1.83 -2.33 -11.31
CA ARG A 187 2.04 -2.01 -12.72
C ARG A 187 1.42 -3.07 -13.63
N TYR A 188 1.64 -4.34 -13.33
CA TYR A 188 1.06 -5.45 -14.08
C TYR A 188 -0.47 -5.41 -14.08
N LEU A 189 -1.10 -5.14 -12.92
CA LEU A 189 -2.55 -5.06 -12.80
C LEU A 189 -3.14 -3.91 -13.64
N VAL A 190 -2.47 -2.76 -13.71
CA VAL A 190 -2.87 -1.66 -14.61
C VAL A 190 -2.86 -2.11 -16.06
N ASP A 191 -1.77 -2.74 -16.51
CA ASP A 191 -1.64 -3.20 -17.89
C ASP A 191 -2.67 -4.28 -18.23
N HIS A 192 -2.95 -5.17 -17.27
CA HIS A 192 -3.99 -6.20 -17.39
C HIS A 192 -5.40 -5.60 -17.53
N LEU A 193 -5.76 -4.63 -16.68
CA LEU A 193 -7.07 -3.95 -16.73
C LEU A 193 -7.25 -3.17 -18.03
N ARG A 194 -6.20 -2.49 -18.51
CA ARG A 194 -6.21 -1.82 -19.82
C ARG A 194 -6.42 -2.81 -20.95
N GLY A 195 -5.73 -3.95 -20.91
CA GLY A 195 -5.91 -5.06 -21.85
C GLY A 195 -7.37 -5.52 -21.91
N ALA A 196 -7.99 -5.75 -20.75
CA ALA A 196 -9.41 -6.14 -20.66
C ALA A 196 -10.35 -5.10 -21.28
N GLN A 197 -10.11 -3.80 -21.05
CA GLN A 197 -10.95 -2.72 -21.59
C GLN A 197 -10.92 -2.65 -23.13
N THR A 198 -9.74 -2.87 -23.73
CA THR A 198 -9.59 -2.87 -25.19
C THR A 198 -10.30 -4.05 -25.87
N LEU A 199 -10.30 -5.23 -25.25
CA LEU A 199 -11.00 -6.41 -25.76
C LEU A 199 -12.53 -6.23 -25.74
N ILE A 200 -13.07 -5.67 -24.66
CA ILE A 200 -14.52 -5.41 -24.53
C ILE A 200 -14.98 -4.39 -25.58
N SER A 201 -14.20 -3.32 -25.76
CA SER A 201 -14.54 -2.27 -26.73
C SER A 201 -14.49 -2.74 -28.19
N ALA A 202 -13.64 -3.71 -28.52
CA ALA A 202 -13.57 -4.30 -29.86
C ALA A 202 -14.72 -5.28 -30.14
N GLY A 203 -15.23 -5.98 -29.11
CA GLY A 203 -16.34 -6.92 -29.23
C GLY A 203 -17.72 -6.26 -29.42
N ASP A 204 -17.91 -5.05 -28.89
CA ASP A 204 -19.18 -4.30 -29.02
C ASP A 204 -19.36 -3.60 -30.39
N ALA A 205 -18.35 -3.65 -31.27
CA ALA A 205 -18.37 -3.02 -32.60
C ALA A 205 -18.68 -4.00 -33.76
N GLY A 206 -19.02 -5.25 -33.46
CA GLY A 206 -19.29 -6.34 -34.43
C GLY A 206 -20.76 -6.64 -34.66
#